data_AF-A0A535AEG0-F1
#
_entry.id   AF-A0A535AEG0-F1
#
_cell.length_a   1.000
_cell.length_b   1.000
_cell.length_c   1.000
_cell.angle_alpha   90.00
_cell.angle_beta   90.00
_cell.angle_gamma   90.00
#
_symmetry.space_group_name_H-M   'P 1'
#
loop_
_entity.id
_entity.type
_entity.pdbx_description
1 polymer ?
#
loop_
_entity_poly.entity_id
_entity_poly.type
_entity_poly.pdbx_seq_one_letter_code
_entity_poly.pdbx_strand_id
1 'polypeptide(L)'
;MTNQSVARQWDEETLAAIRRDNPRPPVHARNLFHVSVAMYDAWAAYDATAKPYLTHEHVTSSDVERDRAIAISFAAYRVLSERYSSAL
;
A
#
# COMPACT_ATOMS: atom_id res chain seq x y z
N MET A 1 -12.89 15.98 -6.91
CA MET A 1 -12.25 14.98 -6.03
C MET A 1 -12.60 13.61 -6.59
N THR A 2 -11.61 12.77 -6.88
CA THR A 2 -11.87 11.40 -7.36
C THR A 2 -12.57 10.63 -6.25
N ASN A 3 -13.68 9.96 -6.55
CA ASN A 3 -14.46 9.17 -5.58
C ASN A 3 -13.76 7.83 -5.23
N GLN A 4 -12.43 7.83 -5.19
CA GLN A 4 -11.60 6.64 -5.10
C GLN A 4 -10.91 6.58 -3.73
N SER A 5 -10.95 5.42 -3.09
CA SER A 5 -10.17 5.14 -1.88
C SER A 5 -8.68 5.38 -2.11
N VAL A 6 -7.93 5.73 -1.06
CA VAL A 6 -6.49 5.90 -1.15
C VAL A 6 -5.76 4.63 -1.62
N ALA A 7 -6.23 3.45 -1.22
CA ALA A 7 -5.65 2.17 -1.65
C ALA A 7 -5.72 1.99 -3.17
N ARG A 8 -6.89 2.29 -3.75
CA ARG A 8 -7.06 2.31 -5.21
C ARG A 8 -6.10 3.29 -5.90
N GLN A 9 -5.87 4.47 -5.33
CA GLN A 9 -4.93 5.42 -5.93
C GLN A 9 -3.51 4.84 -5.98
N TRP A 10 -3.06 4.19 -4.90
CA TRP A 10 -1.77 3.50 -4.87
C TRP A 10 -1.67 2.26 -5.75
N ASP A 11 -2.77 1.53 -5.97
CA ASP A 11 -2.82 0.47 -6.97
C ASP A 11 -2.57 1.04 -8.37
N GLU A 12 -3.21 2.16 -8.73
CA GLU A 12 -3.00 2.81 -10.03
C GLU A 12 -1.55 3.32 -10.18
N GLU A 13 -0.94 3.88 -9.13
CA GLU A 13 0.47 4.27 -9.14
C GLU A 13 1.40 3.06 -9.29
N THR A 14 1.11 1.94 -8.62
CA THR A 14 1.86 0.70 -8.76
C THR A 14 1.78 0.16 -10.18
N LEU A 15 0.59 0.13 -10.77
CA LEU A 15 0.39 -0.27 -12.16
C LEU A 15 1.07 0.70 -13.14
N ALA A 16 1.09 2.00 -12.84
CA ALA A 16 1.80 3.00 -13.64
C ALA A 16 3.32 2.78 -13.61
N ALA A 17 3.89 2.43 -12.45
CA ALA A 17 5.29 2.06 -12.33
C ALA A 17 5.63 0.79 -13.13
N ILE A 18 4.82 -0.26 -13.03
CA ILE A 18 4.98 -1.51 -13.80
C ILE A 18 4.97 -1.24 -15.30
N ARG A 19 4.08 -0.36 -15.79
CA ARG A 19 4.00 0.00 -17.22
C ARG A 19 5.27 0.71 -17.73
N ARG A 20 6.05 1.33 -16.86
CA ARG A 20 7.30 2.03 -17.20
C ARG A 20 8.54 1.16 -17.04
N ASP A 21 8.45 0.05 -16.31
CA ASP A 21 9.56 -0.87 -16.04
C ASP A 21 9.64 -2.01 -17.09
N ASN A 22 10.77 -2.70 -17.11
CA ASN A 22 11.02 -3.82 -18.01
C ASN A 22 10.04 -4.99 -17.75
N PRO A 23 9.66 -5.77 -18.79
CA PRO A 23 8.81 -6.94 -18.63
C PRO A 23 9.47 -8.02 -17.76
N ARG A 24 9.13 -8.07 -16.46
CA ARG A 24 9.66 -9.02 -15.48
C ARG A 24 8.51 -9.59 -14.64
N PRO A 25 7.66 -10.49 -15.19
CA PRO A 25 6.41 -10.89 -14.55
C PRO A 25 6.52 -11.35 -13.09
N PRO A 26 7.54 -12.15 -12.68
CA PRO A 26 7.68 -12.55 -11.27
C PRO A 26 8.00 -11.38 -10.34
N VAL A 27 8.76 -10.39 -10.81
CA VAL A 27 9.10 -9.18 -10.02
C VAL A 27 7.87 -8.31 -9.84
N HIS A 28 7.09 -8.12 -10.91
CA HIS A 28 5.85 -7.34 -10.88
C HIS A 28 4.81 -7.98 -9.96
N ALA A 29 4.63 -9.30 -10.02
CA ALA A 29 3.74 -10.03 -9.12
C ALA A 29 4.14 -9.85 -7.64
N ARG A 30 5.45 -9.94 -7.33
CA ARG A 30 5.96 -9.70 -5.98
C ARG A 30 5.71 -8.26 -5.53
N ASN A 31 5.96 -7.27 -6.38
CA ASN A 31 5.76 -5.86 -6.06
C ASN A 31 4.27 -5.58 -5.78
N LEU A 32 3.36 -6.09 -6.61
CA LEU A 32 1.92 -6.00 -6.39
C LEU A 32 1.54 -6.59 -5.03
N PHE A 33 1.97 -7.83 -4.75
CA PHE A 33 1.65 -8.49 -3.48
C PHE A 33 2.18 -7.71 -2.26
N HIS A 34 3.43 -7.27 -2.29
CA HIS A 34 4.04 -6.56 -1.16
C HIS A 34 3.36 -5.21 -0.89
N VAL A 35 3.01 -4.45 -1.94
CA VAL A 35 2.30 -3.17 -1.77
C VAL A 35 0.90 -3.42 -1.22
N SER A 36 0.15 -4.39 -1.77
CA SER A 36 -1.19 -4.72 -1.27
C SER A 36 -1.17 -5.19 0.18
N VAL A 37 -0.22 -6.04 0.57
CA VAL A 37 -0.06 -6.47 1.97
C VAL A 37 0.27 -5.30 2.88
N ALA A 38 1.21 -4.44 2.50
CA ALA A 38 1.59 -3.28 3.31
C ALA A 38 0.41 -2.32 3.53
N MET A 39 -0.40 -2.09 2.49
CA MET A 39 -1.63 -1.29 2.60
C MET A 39 -2.70 -1.97 3.45
N TYR A 40 -2.88 -3.29 3.30
CA TYR A 40 -3.84 -4.06 4.08
C TYR A 40 -3.51 -4.03 5.58
N ASP A 41 -2.26 -4.29 5.93
CA ASP A 41 -1.80 -4.28 7.32
C ASP A 41 -1.94 -2.89 7.94
N ALA A 42 -1.62 -1.83 7.18
CA ALA A 42 -1.82 -0.44 7.63
C ALA A 42 -3.30 -0.10 7.86
N TRP A 43 -4.21 -0.62 7.01
CA TRP A 43 -5.64 -0.45 7.20
C TRP A 43 -6.15 -1.25 8.41
N ALA A 44 -5.70 -2.50 8.54
CA ALA A 44 -6.10 -3.45 9.58
C ALA A 44 -5.67 -3.01 10.98
N ALA A 45 -4.58 -2.23 11.10
CA ALA A 45 -4.16 -1.65 12.38
C ALA A 45 -5.23 -0.79 13.06
N TYR A 46 -6.20 -0.27 12.32
CA TYR A 46 -7.32 0.51 12.85
C TYR A 46 -8.65 -0.26 12.82
N ASP A 47 -8.66 -1.51 12.38
CA ASP A 47 -9.84 -2.36 12.42
C ASP A 47 -9.85 -3.24 13.68
N ALA A 48 -11.03 -3.42 14.27
CA ALA A 48 -11.17 -4.15 15.53
C ALA A 48 -11.08 -5.69 15.36
N THR A 49 -11.27 -6.18 14.14
CA THR A 49 -11.46 -7.62 13.86
C THR A 49 -10.57 -8.16 12.76
N ALA A 50 -9.99 -7.28 11.93
CA ALA A 50 -9.09 -7.67 10.86
C ALA A 50 -7.88 -8.44 11.40
N LYS A 51 -7.42 -9.38 10.59
CA LYS A 51 -6.23 -10.18 10.87
C LYS A 51 -5.14 -9.77 9.88
N PRO A 52 -4.27 -8.80 10.25
CA PRO A 52 -3.16 -8.39 9.40
C PRO A 52 -2.22 -9.57 9.09
N TYR A 53 -1.52 -9.47 7.98
CA TYR A 53 -0.68 -10.55 7.44
C TYR A 53 0.72 -10.58 8.06
N LEU A 54 1.35 -9.42 8.30
CA LEU A 54 2.70 -9.29 8.92
C LEU A 54 2.67 -8.55 10.25
N THR A 55 2.11 -7.33 10.27
CA THR A 55 2.09 -6.52 11.50
C THR A 55 0.95 -7.00 12.39
N HIS A 56 1.09 -6.90 13.71
CA HIS A 56 0.03 -7.27 14.66
C HIS A 56 -0.33 -6.08 15.56
N GLU A 57 -0.15 -4.88 15.01
CA GLU A 57 -0.37 -3.62 15.71
C GLU A 57 -1.85 -3.27 15.66
N HIS A 58 -2.36 -2.72 16.77
CA HIS A 58 -3.70 -2.13 16.83
C HIS A 58 -3.59 -0.73 17.42
N VAL A 59 -4.25 0.24 16.79
CA VAL A 59 -4.14 1.65 17.12
C VAL A 59 -5.54 2.23 17.32
N THR A 60 -5.73 2.94 18.43
CA THR A 60 -6.92 3.75 18.66
C THR A 60 -6.76 5.12 18.00
N SER A 61 -7.76 5.57 17.24
CA SER A 61 -7.77 6.89 16.61
C SER A 61 -9.11 7.58 16.84
N SER A 62 -9.07 8.92 16.94
CA SER A 62 -10.27 9.77 16.96
C SER A 62 -10.83 10.06 15.56
N ASP A 63 -10.05 9.81 14.51
CA ASP A 63 -10.44 9.97 13.10
C ASP A 63 -9.82 8.83 12.28
N VAL A 64 -10.45 7.65 12.39
CA VAL A 64 -9.95 6.40 11.82
C VAL A 64 -9.75 6.48 10.31
N GLU A 65 -10.66 7.12 9.58
CA GLU A 65 -10.57 7.17 8.12
C GLU A 65 -9.41 8.06 7.63
N ARG A 66 -9.19 9.20 8.30
CA ARG A 66 -8.04 10.06 8.01
C ARG A 66 -6.72 9.35 8.32
N ASP A 67 -6.61 8.75 9.50
CA ASP A 67 -5.36 8.13 9.94
C ASP A 67 -5.05 6.86 9.14
N ARG A 68 -6.07 6.06 8.80
CA ARG A 68 -5.93 4.96 7.82
C ARG A 68 -5.39 5.46 6.50
N ALA A 69 -5.93 6.57 5.98
CA ALA A 69 -5.50 7.08 4.69
C ALA A 69 -4.02 7.50 4.69
N ILE A 70 -3.56 8.10 5.80
CA ILE A 70 -2.16 8.47 6.01
C ILE A 70 -1.28 7.22 6.13
N ALA A 71 -1.67 6.26 6.98
CA ALA A 71 -0.90 5.03 7.22
C ALA A 71 -0.72 4.21 5.94
N ILE A 72 -1.81 4.01 5.18
CA ILE A 72 -1.79 3.35 3.86
C ILE A 72 -0.83 4.07 2.92
N SER A 73 -0.87 5.41 2.89
CA SER A 73 -0.02 6.20 2.00
C SER A 73 1.46 6.07 2.33
N PHE A 74 1.84 6.11 3.62
CA PHE A 74 3.21 5.88 4.02
C PHE A 74 3.67 4.45 3.74
N ALA A 75 2.83 3.45 3.97
CA ALA A 75 3.14 2.06 3.73
C ALA A 75 3.41 1.81 2.23
N ALA A 76 2.49 2.23 1.36
CA ALA A 76 2.62 2.10 -0.09
C ALA A 76 3.84 2.87 -0.62
N TYR A 77 3.99 4.14 -0.22
CA TYR A 77 5.11 4.98 -0.65
C TYR A 77 6.47 4.36 -0.31
N ARG A 78 6.64 3.84 0.91
CA ARG A 78 7.91 3.24 1.35
C ARG A 78 8.25 1.99 0.55
N VAL A 79 7.28 1.09 0.33
CA VAL A 79 7.50 -0.13 -0.47
C VAL A 79 7.84 0.26 -1.91
N LEU A 80 7.04 1.10 -2.55
CA LEU A 80 7.28 1.50 -3.94
C LEU A 80 8.60 2.25 -4.11
N SER A 81 8.91 3.18 -3.20
CA SER A 81 10.17 3.93 -3.25
C SER A 81 11.38 3.02 -3.12
N GLU A 82 11.35 2.01 -2.24
CA GLU A 82 12.42 1.00 -2.16
C GLU A 82 12.55 0.20 -3.45
N ARG A 83 11.42 -0.31 -3.98
CA ARG A 83 11.39 -1.17 -5.18
C ARG A 83 11.82 -0.46 -6.47
N TYR A 84 11.50 0.82 -6.60
CA TYR A 84 11.77 1.61 -7.81
C TYR A 84 12.88 2.66 -7.62
N SER A 85 13.57 2.66 -6.47
CA SER A 85 14.69 3.58 -6.18
C SER A 85 15.82 3.52 -7.21
N SER A 86 16.07 2.34 -7.79
CA SER A 86 17.11 2.12 -8.81
C SER A 86 16.62 2.36 -10.25
N ALA A 87 15.37 2.82 -10.43
CA ALA A 87 14.79 3.14 -11.74
C ALA A 87 14.88 4.65 -12.09
N LEU A 88 15.63 5.43 -11.30
CA LEU A 88 16.02 6.81 -11.58
C LEU A 88 17.47 6.87 -12.07
#